data_AF-A0A328PTV0-F1
#
_entry.id   AF-A0A328PTV0-F1
#
_cell.length_a   1.000
_cell.length_b   1.000
_cell.length_c   1.000
_cell.angle_alpha   90.00
_cell.angle_beta   90.00
_cell.angle_gamma   90.00
#
_symmetry.space_group_name_H-M   'P 1'
#
loop_
_entity.id
_entity.type
_entity.pdbx_description
1 polymer ?
#
loop_
_entity_poly.entity_id
_entity_poly.type
_entity_poly.pdbx_seq_one_letter_code
_entity_poly.pdbx_strand_id
1 'polypeptide(L)'
;MSENREELTLTEVKKAKVLQTIVLPLIVPTESEVLNSANLDLSKSDLNACYSKSSNGQSGKKQSWYDVQLIVNFQGDLPSRKEWFYMVTDDGDLFKACFTGKRVKRLCTFENKKIIGVWIKERLVEWEALESFKFVHQDQKRSGIITKETLDFYGGDTIYIKKTNKTKKDEDGITRDIWLISFPYRLYSAEGEECLSDTEF
;
A
#
# COMPACT_ATOMS: atom_id res chain seq x y z
N MET A 1 -2.72 -34.58 19.93
CA MET A 1 -1.43 -34.25 19.29
C MET A 1 -1.63 -32.92 18.61
N SER A 2 -1.20 -31.82 19.22
CA SER A 2 -1.23 -30.51 18.58
C SER A 2 -0.19 -30.53 17.47
N GLU A 3 -0.65 -30.56 16.21
CA GLU A 3 0.23 -30.26 15.07
C GLU A 3 0.90 -28.92 15.35
N ASN A 4 2.22 -28.96 15.47
CA ASN A 4 3.06 -27.80 15.57
C ASN A 4 2.92 -27.06 14.23
N ARG A 5 1.92 -26.17 14.11
CA ARG A 5 1.82 -25.28 12.95
C ARG A 5 2.98 -24.31 13.06
N GLU A 6 4.05 -24.55 12.32
CA GLU A 6 5.12 -23.57 12.14
C GLU A 6 4.48 -22.27 11.64
N GLU A 7 4.51 -21.27 12.50
CA GLU A 7 4.06 -19.93 12.17
C GLU A 7 5.13 -19.29 11.29
N LEU A 8 4.79 -19.02 10.03
CA LEU A 8 5.72 -18.43 9.08
C LEU A 8 6.14 -17.03 9.56
N THR A 9 7.44 -16.85 9.77
CA THR A 9 8.01 -15.59 10.27
C THR A 9 8.21 -14.58 9.13
N LEU A 10 8.21 -13.28 9.46
CA LEU A 10 8.52 -12.22 8.48
C LEU A 10 9.88 -12.43 7.81
N THR A 11 10.88 -12.86 8.59
CA THR A 11 12.23 -13.14 8.08
C THR A 11 12.23 -14.23 7.01
N GLU A 12 11.41 -15.28 7.17
CA GLU A 12 11.27 -16.34 6.17
C GLU A 12 10.53 -15.88 4.92
N VAL A 13 9.58 -14.96 5.06
CA VAL A 13 8.87 -14.34 3.93
C VAL A 13 9.82 -13.45 3.13
N LYS A 14 10.61 -12.60 3.79
CA LYS A 14 11.60 -11.74 3.14
C LYS A 14 12.64 -12.55 2.38
N LYS A 15 13.19 -13.61 2.99
CA LYS A 15 14.16 -14.53 2.35
C LYS A 15 13.55 -15.51 1.34
N ALA A 16 12.24 -15.47 1.12
CA ALA A 16 11.59 -16.41 0.21
C ALA A 16 12.00 -16.19 -1.25
N LYS A 17 11.95 -17.25 -2.05
CA LYS A 17 12.16 -17.09 -3.50
C LYS A 17 11.00 -16.29 -4.09
N VAL A 18 11.32 -15.19 -4.77
CA VAL A 18 10.36 -14.38 -5.49
C VAL A 18 10.03 -15.05 -6.83
N LEU A 19 8.73 -15.28 -7.07
CA LEU A 19 8.20 -15.87 -8.30
C LEU A 19 7.72 -14.81 -9.30
N GLN A 20 7.28 -13.66 -8.79
CA GLN A 20 6.77 -12.55 -9.59
C GLN A 20 6.92 -11.25 -8.79
N THR A 21 7.32 -10.16 -9.44
CA THR A 21 7.37 -8.82 -8.85
C THR A 21 6.47 -7.89 -9.64
N ILE A 22 5.63 -7.15 -8.93
CA ILE A 22 4.83 -6.04 -9.44
C ILE A 22 5.42 -4.78 -8.84
N VAL A 23 5.77 -3.83 -9.71
CA VAL A 23 6.29 -2.52 -9.32
C VAL A 23 5.17 -1.51 -9.52
N LEU A 24 4.84 -0.76 -8.48
CA LEU A 24 3.80 0.26 -8.47
C LEU A 24 4.39 1.63 -8.15
N PRO A 25 4.80 2.40 -9.17
CA PRO A 25 5.16 3.80 -8.99
C PRO A 25 3.94 4.59 -8.48
N LEU A 26 4.11 5.35 -7.41
CA LEU A 26 3.06 6.14 -6.79
C LEU A 26 2.85 7.44 -7.56
N ILE A 27 1.69 7.58 -8.18
CA ILE A 27 1.33 8.80 -8.90
C ILE A 27 0.70 9.79 -7.93
N VAL A 28 1.41 10.88 -7.65
CA VAL A 28 1.00 11.95 -6.73
C VAL A 28 1.24 13.34 -7.34
N PRO A 29 0.47 14.36 -6.93
CA PRO A 29 0.69 15.73 -7.39
C PRO A 29 1.95 16.35 -6.77
N THR A 30 2.39 17.50 -7.29
CA THR A 30 3.35 18.36 -6.59
C THR A 30 2.64 19.25 -5.56
N GLU A 31 3.37 19.77 -4.57
CA GLU A 31 2.87 20.81 -3.67
C GLU A 31 2.32 22.01 -4.43
N SER A 32 3.02 22.43 -5.49
CA SER A 32 2.59 23.54 -6.35
C SER A 32 1.23 23.26 -7.01
N GLU A 33 0.99 22.05 -7.51
CA GLU A 33 -0.30 21.64 -8.08
C GLU A 33 -1.41 21.66 -7.03
N VAL A 34 -1.12 21.22 -5.80
CA VAL A 34 -2.07 21.24 -4.68
C VAL A 34 -2.45 22.67 -4.31
N LEU A 35 -1.47 23.58 -4.19
CA LEU A 35 -1.67 24.98 -3.83
C LEU A 35 -2.41 25.77 -4.92
N ASN A 36 -2.06 25.54 -6.18
CA ASN A 36 -2.57 26.34 -7.29
C ASN A 36 -3.88 25.82 -7.89
N SER A 37 -4.30 24.59 -7.57
CA SER A 37 -5.52 23.99 -8.13
C SER A 37 -6.50 23.55 -7.05
N ALA A 38 -7.51 24.38 -6.80
CA ALA A 38 -8.61 24.07 -5.89
C ALA A 38 -9.48 22.88 -6.36
N ASN A 39 -9.45 22.56 -7.67
CA ASN A 39 -10.24 21.48 -8.28
C ASN A 39 -9.36 20.34 -8.82
N LEU A 40 -8.18 20.14 -8.24
CA LEU A 40 -7.25 19.09 -8.65
C LEU A 40 -7.93 17.71 -8.66
N ASP A 41 -7.86 17.02 -9.80
CA ASP A 41 -8.40 15.67 -9.94
C ASP A 41 -7.44 14.65 -9.34
N LEU A 42 -7.75 14.21 -8.12
CA LEU A 42 -6.98 13.21 -7.38
C LEU A 42 -7.52 11.78 -7.58
N SER A 43 -8.49 11.58 -8.48
CA SER A 43 -9.05 10.24 -8.75
C SER A 43 -8.04 9.26 -9.34
N LYS A 44 -6.95 9.78 -9.92
CA LYS A 44 -5.84 9.00 -10.49
C LYS A 44 -4.67 8.83 -9.54
N SER A 45 -4.70 9.45 -8.37
CA SER A 45 -3.64 9.34 -7.39
C SER A 45 -3.97 8.22 -6.40
N ASP A 46 -3.19 7.15 -6.44
CA ASP A 46 -3.47 5.92 -5.70
C ASP A 46 -3.65 6.19 -4.19
N LEU A 47 -2.79 7.05 -3.61
CA LEU A 47 -2.80 7.36 -2.18
C LEU A 47 -3.72 8.53 -1.80
N ASN A 48 -4.13 9.35 -2.77
CA ASN A 48 -5.00 10.51 -2.55
C ASN A 48 -6.44 10.27 -3.03
N ALA A 49 -6.81 9.03 -3.37
CA ALA A 49 -8.15 8.66 -3.81
C ALA A 49 -9.26 9.12 -2.83
N CYS A 50 -8.95 9.21 -1.52
CA CYS A 50 -9.83 9.75 -0.49
C CYS A 50 -10.31 11.18 -0.76
N TYR A 51 -9.53 12.02 -1.45
CA TYR A 51 -9.89 13.41 -1.75
C TYR A 51 -10.74 13.56 -3.02
N SER A 52 -10.98 12.49 -3.77
CA SER A 52 -11.72 12.56 -5.03
C SER A 52 -13.23 12.75 -4.82
N LYS A 53 -13.88 13.51 -5.73
CA LYS A 53 -15.31 13.83 -5.65
C LYS A 53 -16.23 12.60 -5.71
N SER A 54 -15.80 11.50 -6.35
CA SER A 54 -16.56 10.24 -6.39
C SER A 54 -16.67 9.56 -5.01
N SER A 55 -15.79 9.91 -4.08
CA SER A 55 -15.79 9.44 -2.70
C SER A 55 -16.73 10.28 -1.81
N ASN A 56 -17.04 11.51 -2.25
CA ASN A 56 -17.93 12.43 -1.54
C ASN A 56 -19.40 12.05 -1.75
N GLY A 57 -19.86 11.07 -0.97
CA GLY A 57 -21.22 11.07 -0.42
C GLY A 57 -22.33 10.53 -1.33
N GLN A 58 -22.46 9.20 -1.41
CA GLN A 58 -23.75 8.56 -1.71
C GLN A 58 -24.46 8.01 -0.45
N SER A 59 -23.87 8.08 0.76
CA SER A 59 -24.42 7.37 1.93
C SER A 59 -24.32 8.12 3.28
N GLY A 60 -23.98 9.41 3.32
CA GLY A 60 -23.80 10.14 4.59
C GLY A 60 -22.63 9.65 5.45
N LYS A 61 -21.81 8.72 4.96
CA LYS A 61 -20.59 8.24 5.62
C LYS A 61 -19.45 9.25 5.39
N LYS A 62 -18.77 9.62 6.46
CA LYS A 62 -17.57 10.45 6.42
C LYS A 62 -16.45 9.69 5.70
N GLN A 63 -15.89 10.31 4.66
CA GLN A 63 -14.79 9.74 3.86
C GLN A 63 -13.54 9.62 4.72
N SER A 64 -12.97 8.41 4.78
CA SER A 64 -11.75 8.17 5.56
C SER A 64 -10.57 8.76 4.83
N TRP A 65 -9.64 9.36 5.57
CA TRP A 65 -8.38 9.80 4.99
C TRP A 65 -7.49 8.61 4.56
N TYR A 66 -7.57 7.48 5.26
CA TYR A 66 -6.90 6.22 4.89
C TYR A 66 -7.50 5.46 3.69
N ASP A 67 -8.52 6.00 3.03
CA ASP A 67 -9.09 5.34 1.86
C ASP A 67 -8.16 5.55 0.64
N VAL A 68 -7.41 4.51 0.27
CA VAL A 68 -6.48 4.48 -0.88
C VAL A 68 -6.98 3.51 -1.95
N GLN A 69 -6.47 3.65 -3.16
CA GLN A 69 -6.76 2.75 -4.28
C GLN A 69 -5.46 2.40 -5.00
N LEU A 70 -4.83 1.27 -4.67
CA LEU A 70 -3.65 0.81 -5.40
C LEU A 70 -4.07 0.15 -6.71
N ILE A 71 -3.83 0.85 -7.82
CA ILE A 71 -4.06 0.34 -9.17
C ILE A 71 -2.82 -0.44 -9.65
N VAL A 72 -3.04 -1.69 -10.06
CA VAL A 72 -2.01 -2.59 -10.54
C VAL A 72 -2.03 -2.63 -12.06
N ASN A 73 -1.06 -1.96 -12.67
CA ASN A 73 -0.81 -1.97 -14.11
C ASN A 73 0.24 -3.05 -14.43
N PHE A 74 -0.16 -4.31 -14.39
CA PHE A 74 0.73 -5.45 -14.61
C PHE A 74 0.29 -6.26 -15.84
N GLN A 75 1.24 -6.61 -16.72
CA GLN A 75 0.97 -7.30 -17.99
C GLN A 75 0.96 -8.84 -17.89
N GLY A 76 1.33 -9.41 -16.74
CA GLY A 76 1.29 -10.86 -16.52
C GLY A 76 0.01 -11.35 -15.83
N ASP A 77 -0.05 -12.66 -15.58
CA ASP A 77 -1.19 -13.27 -14.91
C ASP A 77 -1.24 -12.90 -13.44
N LEU A 78 -2.41 -12.44 -13.01
CA LEU A 78 -2.76 -12.18 -11.62
C LEU A 78 -3.92 -13.07 -11.20
N PRO A 79 -3.91 -13.59 -9.95
CA PRO A 79 -4.98 -14.44 -9.47
C PRO A 79 -6.33 -13.72 -9.55
N SER A 80 -7.38 -14.50 -9.80
CA SER A 80 -8.74 -13.97 -9.83
C SER A 80 -9.19 -13.58 -8.41
N ARG A 81 -10.30 -12.83 -8.31
CA ARG A 81 -10.87 -12.45 -7.00
C ARG A 81 -11.18 -13.65 -6.10
N LYS A 82 -11.51 -14.81 -6.68
CA LYS A 82 -11.81 -16.05 -5.93
C LYS A 82 -10.54 -16.69 -5.34
N GLU A 83 -9.40 -16.40 -5.92
CA GLU A 83 -8.08 -16.86 -5.52
C GLU A 83 -7.43 -15.79 -4.63
N TRP A 84 -8.06 -15.54 -3.48
CA TRP A 84 -7.45 -14.68 -2.48
C TRP A 84 -6.16 -15.31 -1.94
N PHE A 85 -5.27 -14.46 -1.44
CA PHE A 85 -3.97 -14.83 -0.90
C PHE A 85 -3.67 -14.07 0.39
N TYR A 86 -2.67 -14.52 1.14
CA TYR A 86 -2.14 -13.78 2.27
C TYR A 86 -1.14 -12.72 1.78
N MET A 87 -1.31 -11.49 2.26
CA MET A 87 -0.35 -10.41 2.06
C MET A 87 0.36 -10.15 3.39
N VAL A 88 1.68 -10.01 3.33
CA VAL A 88 2.55 -9.64 4.45
C VAL A 88 3.18 -8.28 4.13
N THR A 89 3.12 -7.32 5.03
CA THR A 89 3.87 -6.06 4.88
C THR A 89 5.33 -6.26 5.27
N ASP A 90 6.21 -5.39 4.79
CA ASP A 90 7.64 -5.42 5.12
C ASP A 90 7.96 -5.17 6.61
N ASP A 91 7.00 -4.70 7.40
CA ASP A 91 7.04 -4.56 8.86
C ASP A 91 6.23 -5.63 9.62
N GLY A 92 5.54 -6.54 8.92
CA GLY A 92 5.06 -7.81 9.50
C GLY A 92 3.55 -7.96 9.67
N ASP A 93 2.73 -7.01 9.25
CA ASP A 93 1.27 -7.20 9.24
C ASP A 93 0.86 -8.27 8.22
N LEU A 94 -0.04 -9.16 8.64
CA LEU A 94 -0.59 -10.25 7.81
C LEU A 94 -2.09 -10.04 7.60
N PHE A 95 -2.55 -10.03 6.34
CA PHE A 95 -3.98 -9.90 6.02
C PHE A 95 -4.38 -10.63 4.73
N LYS A 96 -5.69 -10.88 4.56
CA LYS A 96 -6.22 -11.49 3.33
C LYS A 96 -6.39 -10.41 2.26
N ALA A 97 -5.92 -10.69 1.05
CA ALA A 97 -5.99 -9.79 -0.09
C ALA A 97 -6.37 -10.52 -1.38
N CYS A 98 -6.83 -9.75 -2.37
CA CYS A 98 -7.09 -10.24 -3.72
C CYS A 98 -6.92 -9.11 -4.75
N PHE A 99 -6.71 -9.47 -6.01
CA PHE A 99 -6.86 -8.54 -7.12
C PHE A 99 -8.30 -8.56 -7.63
N THR A 100 -8.86 -7.36 -7.86
CA THR A 100 -10.21 -7.19 -8.41
C THR A 100 -10.18 -6.36 -9.68
N GLY A 101 -11.19 -6.51 -10.54
CA GLY A 101 -11.28 -5.80 -11.82
C GLY A 101 -10.90 -6.68 -13.02
N LYS A 102 -11.34 -6.26 -14.22
CA LYS A 102 -11.10 -6.97 -15.49
C LYS A 102 -9.85 -6.44 -16.18
N ARG A 103 -9.94 -5.22 -16.71
CA ARG A 103 -8.86 -4.54 -17.46
C ARG A 103 -7.87 -3.83 -16.56
N VAL A 104 -8.37 -3.16 -15.53
CA VAL A 104 -7.58 -2.48 -14.49
C VAL A 104 -7.73 -3.31 -13.23
N LYS A 105 -6.61 -3.77 -12.68
CA LYS A 105 -6.58 -4.57 -11.47
C LYS A 105 -6.39 -3.64 -10.28
N ARG A 106 -7.13 -3.87 -9.20
CA ARG A 106 -6.98 -3.16 -7.93
C ARG A 106 -6.65 -4.16 -6.84
N LEU A 107 -5.67 -3.84 -6.00
CA LEU A 107 -5.44 -4.60 -4.78
C LEU A 107 -6.55 -4.28 -3.77
N CYS A 108 -7.17 -5.30 -3.20
CA CYS A 108 -8.26 -5.16 -2.24
C CYS A 108 -8.07 -6.12 -1.07
N THR A 109 -8.49 -5.70 0.12
CA THR A 109 -8.45 -6.50 1.35
C THR A 109 -9.87 -6.86 1.81
N PHE A 110 -9.99 -7.92 2.62
CA PHE A 110 -11.29 -8.46 3.03
C PHE A 110 -11.78 -7.86 4.35
N GLU A 111 -11.05 -8.10 5.44
CA GLU A 111 -11.47 -7.77 6.81
C GLU A 111 -11.36 -6.27 7.10
N ASN A 112 -10.19 -5.70 6.80
CA ASN A 112 -9.90 -4.28 7.00
C ASN A 112 -9.57 -3.61 5.67
N LYS A 113 -10.57 -2.96 5.08
CA LYS A 113 -10.44 -2.24 3.79
C LYS A 113 -9.43 -1.08 3.82
N LYS A 114 -9.02 -0.63 5.01
CA LYS A 114 -8.14 0.52 5.21
C LYS A 114 -6.71 0.13 5.57
N ILE A 115 -6.42 -1.15 5.81
CA ILE A 115 -5.12 -1.58 6.33
C ILE A 115 -3.94 -1.09 5.48
N ILE A 116 -4.05 -1.16 4.15
CA ILE A 116 -3.02 -0.66 3.23
C ILE A 116 -2.83 0.86 3.36
N GLY A 117 -3.94 1.60 3.45
CA GLY A 117 -3.89 3.05 3.58
C GLY A 117 -3.35 3.49 4.95
N VAL A 118 -3.70 2.77 6.02
CA VAL A 118 -3.13 2.99 7.36
C VAL A 118 -1.63 2.73 7.33
N TRP A 119 -1.22 1.56 6.84
CA TRP A 119 0.19 1.18 6.74
C TRP A 119 1.05 2.22 5.99
N ILE A 120 0.61 2.67 4.81
CA ILE A 120 1.36 3.66 4.03
C ILE A 120 1.35 5.04 4.71
N LYS A 121 0.17 5.52 5.12
CA LYS A 121 0.03 6.91 5.57
C LYS A 121 0.58 7.13 6.98
N GLU A 122 0.39 6.19 7.89
CA GLU A 122 1.02 6.28 9.22
C GLU A 122 2.53 6.23 9.10
N ARG A 123 3.09 5.41 8.19
CA ARG A 123 4.53 5.43 7.93
C ARG A 123 5.01 6.82 7.46
N LEU A 124 4.28 7.49 6.56
CA LEU A 124 4.63 8.88 6.16
C LEU A 124 4.49 9.89 7.32
N VAL A 125 3.52 9.70 8.22
CA VAL A 125 3.32 10.54 9.41
C VAL A 125 4.44 10.32 10.44
N GLU A 126 4.86 9.08 10.66
CA GLU A 126 5.98 8.72 11.55
C GLU A 126 7.32 9.30 11.07
N TRP A 127 7.47 9.45 9.75
CA TRP A 127 8.58 10.18 9.14
C TRP A 127 8.43 11.70 9.21
N GLU A 128 7.36 12.23 9.81
CA GLU A 128 7.04 13.66 9.84
C GLU A 128 6.85 14.29 8.45
N ALA A 129 6.66 13.46 7.42
CA ALA A 129 6.48 13.90 6.03
C ALA A 129 5.05 14.39 5.73
N LEU A 130 4.09 14.10 6.62
CA LEU A 130 2.66 14.29 6.36
C LEU A 130 1.87 14.55 7.64
N GLU A 131 0.85 15.41 7.57
CA GLU A 131 -0.13 15.58 8.66
C GLU A 131 -1.20 14.48 8.63
N SER A 132 -1.58 13.97 9.81
CA SER A 132 -2.57 12.89 9.93
C SER A 132 -4.00 13.39 10.15
N PHE A 133 -4.95 12.69 9.54
CA PHE A 133 -6.38 12.98 9.70
C PHE A 133 -7.19 11.70 9.80
N LYS A 134 -8.27 11.71 10.56
CA LYS A 134 -9.22 10.58 10.57
C LYS A 134 -10.13 10.61 9.34
N PHE A 135 -10.58 11.80 8.98
CA PHE A 135 -11.51 12.02 7.88
C PHE A 135 -11.09 13.21 7.03
N VAL A 136 -11.34 13.13 5.72
CA VAL A 136 -10.93 14.14 4.74
C VAL A 136 -11.48 15.55 5.07
N HIS A 137 -12.73 15.65 5.55
CA HIS A 137 -13.31 16.95 5.93
C HIS A 137 -12.61 17.66 7.11
N GLN A 138 -11.71 16.99 7.84
CA GLN A 138 -10.93 17.63 8.88
C GLN A 138 -9.72 18.38 8.30
N ASP A 139 -9.27 17.98 7.12
CA ASP A 139 -8.15 18.57 6.41
C ASP A 139 -8.61 19.77 5.57
N GLN A 140 -8.85 20.89 6.25
CA GLN A 140 -9.29 22.14 5.62
C GLN A 140 -8.18 22.81 4.80
N LYS A 141 -6.92 22.54 5.14
CA LYS A 141 -5.73 23.13 4.49
C LYS A 141 -5.16 22.26 3.38
N ARG A 142 -5.66 21.04 3.22
CA ARG A 142 -5.16 20.03 2.28
C ARG A 142 -3.72 19.57 2.59
N SER A 143 -3.31 19.65 3.85
CA SER A 143 -1.98 19.26 4.34
C SER A 143 -1.79 17.74 4.47
N GLY A 144 -2.88 16.97 4.39
CA GLY A 144 -2.84 15.50 4.36
C GLY A 144 -2.80 14.92 2.94
N ILE A 145 -2.68 15.76 1.89
CA ILE A 145 -2.46 15.28 0.52
C ILE A 145 -1.00 14.90 0.36
N ILE A 146 -0.75 13.67 -0.05
CA ILE A 146 0.60 13.18 -0.32
C ILE A 146 1.08 13.78 -1.63
N THR A 147 2.21 14.47 -1.62
CA THR A 147 2.82 15.10 -2.80
C THR A 147 4.11 14.39 -3.20
N LYS A 148 4.71 14.79 -4.33
CA LYS A 148 6.05 14.33 -4.71
C LYS A 148 7.07 14.69 -3.64
N GLU A 149 6.98 15.89 -3.11
CA GLU A 149 7.84 16.41 -2.04
C GLU A 149 7.70 15.57 -0.76
N THR A 150 6.48 15.12 -0.41
CA THR A 150 6.27 14.14 0.68
C THR A 150 7.04 12.84 0.44
N LEU A 151 6.96 12.27 -0.78
CA LEU A 151 7.62 11.00 -1.12
C LEU A 151 9.14 11.15 -1.24
N ASP A 152 9.62 12.28 -1.74
CA ASP A 152 11.04 12.61 -1.82
C ASP A 152 11.64 12.77 -0.42
N PHE A 153 10.93 13.45 0.49
CA PHE A 153 11.31 13.57 1.90
C PHE A 153 11.32 12.22 2.60
N TYR A 154 10.31 11.38 2.35
CA TYR A 154 10.28 10.01 2.83
C TYR A 154 11.42 9.15 2.24
N GLY A 155 11.88 9.47 1.03
CA GLY A 155 12.94 8.74 0.33
C GLY A 155 12.44 7.56 -0.51
N GLY A 156 11.16 7.53 -0.89
CA GLY A 156 10.59 6.41 -1.65
C GLY A 156 9.25 6.73 -2.31
N ASP A 157 9.13 6.43 -3.60
CA ASP A 157 7.94 6.70 -4.41
C ASP A 157 7.32 5.45 -5.03
N THR A 158 7.78 4.27 -4.65
CA THR A 158 7.45 3.02 -5.33
C THR A 158 7.08 1.94 -4.33
N ILE A 159 5.94 1.29 -4.56
CA ILE A 159 5.51 0.09 -3.82
C ILE A 159 5.88 -1.15 -4.62
N TYR A 160 6.40 -2.17 -3.92
CA TYR A 160 6.70 -3.47 -4.49
C TYR A 160 5.73 -4.51 -3.95
N ILE A 161 5.15 -5.32 -4.84
CA ILE A 161 4.34 -6.48 -4.47
C ILE A 161 5.01 -7.72 -5.07
N LYS A 162 5.54 -8.58 -4.22
CA LYS A 162 6.29 -9.78 -4.59
C LYS A 162 5.47 -11.03 -4.28
N LYS A 163 5.17 -11.86 -5.28
CA LYS A 163 4.66 -13.22 -5.07
C LYS A 163 5.83 -14.09 -4.62
N THR A 164 5.69 -14.78 -3.49
CA THR A 164 6.73 -15.69 -2.98
C THR A 164 6.44 -17.13 -3.36
N ASN A 165 7.40 -18.04 -3.14
CA ASN A 165 7.18 -19.48 -3.20
C ASN A 165 6.60 -20.08 -1.90
N LYS A 166 6.24 -19.24 -0.92
CA LYS A 166 5.67 -19.68 0.36
C LYS A 166 4.15 -19.74 0.28
N THR A 167 3.58 -20.63 1.08
CA THR A 167 2.14 -20.84 1.17
C THR A 167 1.72 -21.10 2.61
N LYS A 168 0.47 -20.76 2.97
CA LYS A 168 -0.14 -21.05 4.28
C LYS A 168 -1.53 -21.65 4.09
N LYS A 169 -1.87 -22.66 4.90
CA LYS A 169 -3.25 -23.20 4.94
C LYS A 169 -4.17 -22.22 5.63
N ASP A 170 -5.35 -21.98 5.05
CA ASP A 170 -6.41 -21.22 5.69
C ASP A 170 -7.20 -22.05 6.72
N GLU A 171 -8.26 -21.47 7.25
CA GLU A 171 -9.14 -22.08 8.26
C GLU A 171 -9.84 -23.35 7.73
N ASP A 172 -10.08 -23.42 6.42
CA ASP A 172 -10.69 -24.57 5.73
C ASP A 172 -9.63 -25.59 5.26
N GLY A 173 -8.35 -25.37 5.57
CA GLY A 173 -7.24 -26.23 5.17
C GLY A 173 -6.78 -26.04 3.72
N ILE A 174 -7.30 -25.04 3.00
CA ILE A 174 -6.92 -24.72 1.62
C ILE A 174 -5.58 -23.98 1.63
N THR A 175 -4.64 -24.44 0.81
CA THR A 175 -3.34 -23.79 0.63
C THR A 175 -3.50 -22.46 -0.11
N ARG A 176 -2.98 -21.38 0.47
CA ARG A 176 -3.00 -20.03 -0.09
C ARG A 176 -1.59 -19.51 -0.30
N ASP A 177 -1.38 -18.81 -1.40
CA ASP A 177 -0.12 -18.11 -1.68
C ASP A 177 0.17 -17.03 -0.63
N ILE A 178 1.45 -16.74 -0.42
CA ILE A 178 1.91 -15.63 0.39
C ILE A 178 2.63 -14.62 -0.50
N TRP A 179 2.18 -13.38 -0.40
CA TRP A 179 2.71 -12.23 -1.10
C TRP A 179 3.31 -11.27 -0.08
N LEU A 180 4.38 -10.58 -0.46
CA LEU A 180 5.02 -9.53 0.32
C LEU A 180 4.70 -8.19 -0.35
N ILE A 181 4.21 -7.21 0.41
CA ILE A 181 4.10 -5.81 0.00
C ILE A 181 5.13 -4.99 0.76
N SER A 182 5.88 -4.15 0.04
CA SER A 182 6.95 -3.34 0.60
C SER A 182 6.83 -1.91 0.13
N PHE A 183 7.10 -0.97 1.04
CA PHE A 183 7.20 0.45 0.75
C PHE A 183 8.53 0.92 1.33
N PRO A 184 9.62 0.73 0.57
CA PRO A 184 10.96 1.07 1.01
C PRO A 184 11.16 2.58 1.04
N TYR A 185 12.00 3.03 1.95
CA TYR A 185 12.59 4.37 1.95
C TYR A 185 14.10 4.29 1.77
N ARG A 186 14.68 5.38 1.27
CA ARG A 186 16.12 5.63 1.18
C ARG A 186 16.53 6.60 2.27
N LEU A 187 17.58 6.24 2.99
CA LEU A 187 18.31 7.15 3.86
C LEU A 187 19.53 7.66 3.09
N TYR A 188 19.68 8.97 2.97
CA TYR A 188 20.95 9.56 2.58
C TYR A 188 21.84 9.65 3.82
N SER A 189 22.97 8.94 3.80
CA SER A 189 24.01 9.16 4.82
C SER A 189 24.63 10.55 4.64
N ALA A 190 25.18 11.11 5.72
CA ALA A 190 25.86 12.41 5.70
C ALA A 190 27.05 12.48 4.72
N GLU A 191 27.51 11.33 4.20
CA GLU A 191 28.62 11.22 3.25
C GLU A 191 28.14 11.07 1.78
N GLY A 192 26.84 11.15 1.53
CA GLY A 192 26.28 11.05 0.17
C GLY A 192 26.19 9.63 -0.37
N GLU A 193 26.44 8.61 0.44
CA GLU A 193 26.18 7.22 0.08
C GLU A 193 24.71 6.85 0.31
N GLU A 194 24.09 6.23 -0.69
CA GLU A 194 22.70 5.77 -0.71
C GLU A 194 22.56 4.55 0.21
N CYS A 195 21.88 4.70 1.35
CA CYS A 195 21.52 3.59 2.23
C CYS A 195 20.06 3.20 1.96
N LEU A 196 19.87 2.09 1.23
CA LEU A 196 18.55 1.49 1.08
C LEU A 196 18.16 0.85 2.42
N SER A 197 16.93 1.12 2.90
CA SER A 197 16.41 0.39 4.05
C SER A 197 16.43 -1.12 3.76
N ASP A 198 16.66 -1.96 4.80
CA ASP A 198 16.76 -3.44 4.74
C ASP A 198 15.51 -4.17 4.18
N THR A 199 14.60 -3.44 3.55
CA THR A 199 13.35 -3.91 2.96
C THR A 199 13.49 -4.39 1.51
N GLU A 200 14.65 -4.20 0.85
CA GLU A 200 14.84 -4.60 -0.54
C GLU A 200 15.23 -6.08 -0.78
N PHE A 201 15.63 -6.83 0.25
CA PHE A 201 16.11 -8.21 0.10
C PHE A 201 15.04 -9.28 0.36
#